data_AF-A0A6B3EZW3-F1
#
_entry.id   AF-A0A6B3EZW3-F1
#
_cell.length_a   1.000
_cell.length_b   1.000
_cell.length_c   1.000
_cell.angle_alpha   90.00
_cell.angle_beta   90.00
_cell.angle_gamma   90.00
#
_symmetry.space_group_name_H-M   'P 1'
#
loop_
_entity.id
_entity.type
_entity.pdbx_description
1 polymer ?
#
loop_
_entity_poly.entity_id
_entity_poly.type
_entity_poly.pdbx_seq_one_letter_code
_entity_poly.pdbx_strand_id
1 'polypeptide(L)' 'DPVGRDFGARVFSSTGAVGHGGYFVPGTASLRNLAHIGTGDFGDVGCAPGGAGCRTGVPARGTSRA' A
#
# COMPACT_ATOMS: atom_id res chain seq x y z
N ASP A 1 6.61 -6.65 -16.84
CA ASP A 1 5.65 -5.55 -16.66
C ASP A 1 5.73 -5.07 -15.22
N PRO A 2 6.01 -3.78 -14.94
CA PRO A 2 6.09 -3.25 -13.59
C PRO A 2 4.82 -3.44 -12.73
N VAL A 3 3.66 -3.69 -13.34
CA VAL A 3 2.41 -3.98 -12.58
C VAL A 3 2.19 -5.48 -12.34
N GLY A 4 3.08 -6.34 -12.84
CA GLY A 4 2.96 -7.80 -12.71
C GLY A 4 3.51 -8.36 -11.40
N ARG A 5 2.94 -9.49 -10.93
CA ARG A 5 3.41 -10.19 -9.72
C ARG A 5 4.86 -10.66 -9.83
N ASP A 6 5.32 -11.05 -11.02
CA ASP A 6 6.70 -11.48 -11.26
C ASP A 6 7.72 -10.35 -11.12
N PHE A 7 7.28 -9.10 -11.30
CA PHE A 7 8.08 -7.91 -10.97
C PHE A 7 8.12 -7.64 -9.46
N GLY A 8 7.30 -8.34 -8.69
CA GLY A 8 7.12 -8.11 -7.25
C GLY A 8 6.00 -7.12 -6.92
N ALA A 9 5.15 -6.75 -7.90
CA ALA A 9 4.01 -5.89 -7.64
C ALA A 9 3.01 -6.54 -6.67
N ARG A 10 2.43 -5.72 -5.79
CA ARG A 10 1.55 -6.16 -4.71
C ARG A 10 0.33 -5.28 -4.65
N VAL A 11 -0.78 -5.86 -4.18
CA VAL A 11 -2.08 -5.19 -4.20
C VAL A 11 -2.45 -4.75 -2.78
N PHE A 12 -2.49 -3.44 -2.56
CA PHE A 12 -3.04 -2.84 -1.35
C PHE A 12 -4.51 -2.45 -1.56
N SER A 13 -5.25 -2.24 -0.48
CA SER A 13 -6.65 -1.86 -0.56
C SER A 13 -6.84 -0.42 -1.04
N SER A 14 -7.66 -0.24 -2.06
CA SER A 14 -8.16 1.07 -2.48
C SER A 14 -9.61 1.33 -2.06
N THR A 15 -10.15 0.57 -1.10
CA THR A 15 -11.55 0.67 -0.65
C THR A 15 -11.96 2.14 -0.40
N GLY A 16 -13.11 2.52 -0.94
CA GLY A 16 -13.65 3.88 -0.86
C GLY A 16 -13.17 4.82 -1.97
N ALA A 17 -12.12 4.48 -2.74
CA ALA A 17 -11.76 5.23 -3.93
C ALA A 17 -12.69 4.87 -5.10
N VAL A 18 -13.12 5.89 -5.85
CA VAL A 18 -13.93 5.74 -7.07
C VAL A 18 -13.15 6.33 -8.24
N GLY A 19 -12.78 5.46 -9.20
CA GLY A 19 -11.94 5.85 -10.33
C GLY A 19 -10.55 6.36 -9.92
N HIS A 20 -9.80 6.88 -10.90
CA HIS A 20 -8.45 7.38 -10.68
C HIS A 20 -8.38 8.57 -9.71
N GLY A 21 -9.33 9.51 -9.84
CA GLY A 21 -9.41 10.68 -8.96
C GLY A 21 -9.70 10.34 -7.50
N GLY A 22 -10.22 9.14 -7.23
CA GLY A 22 -10.56 8.68 -5.89
C GLY A 22 -9.36 8.35 -4.99
N TYR A 23 -8.16 8.19 -5.54
CA TYR A 23 -7.00 7.72 -4.77
C TYR A 23 -6.54 8.66 -3.66
N PHE A 24 -6.79 9.94 -3.82
CA PHE A 24 -6.39 10.98 -2.86
C PHE A 24 -7.56 11.57 -2.08
N VAL A 25 -8.75 10.98 -2.20
CA VAL A 25 -9.93 11.45 -1.45
C VAL A 25 -9.75 11.10 0.04
N PRO A 26 -9.91 12.08 0.95
CA PRO A 26 -9.85 11.85 2.39
C PRO A 26 -10.83 10.78 2.86
N GLY A 27 -10.43 9.99 3.85
CA GLY A 27 -11.26 8.92 4.41
C GLY A 27 -11.17 7.57 3.69
N THR A 28 -10.63 7.52 2.46
CA THR A 28 -10.46 6.26 1.71
C THR A 28 -9.31 5.41 2.25
N ALA A 29 -9.38 4.10 2.07
CA ALA A 29 -8.24 3.22 2.33
C ALA A 29 -7.09 3.48 1.34
N SER A 30 -7.42 3.93 0.12
CA SER A 30 -6.43 4.29 -0.90
C SER A 30 -5.48 5.37 -0.41
N LEU A 31 -6.00 6.52 0.06
CA LEU A 31 -5.16 7.62 0.52
C LEU A 31 -4.34 7.21 1.74
N ARG A 32 -4.94 6.49 2.70
CA ARG A 32 -4.22 6.00 3.89
C ARG A 32 -3.05 5.09 3.49
N ASN A 33 -3.28 4.12 2.61
CA ASN A 33 -2.23 3.21 2.16
C ASN A 33 -1.13 3.93 1.36
N LEU A 34 -1.49 4.88 0.49
CA LEU A 34 -0.50 5.70 -0.22
C LEU A 34 0.35 6.54 0.74
N ALA A 35 -0.25 7.07 1.81
CA ALA A 35 0.49 7.80 2.85
C ALA A 35 1.45 6.88 3.64
N HIS A 36 1.00 5.68 4.03
CA HIS A 36 1.89 4.69 4.66
C HIS A 36 3.07 4.32 3.75
N ILE A 37 2.81 4.06 2.46
CA ILE A 37 3.87 3.75 1.48
C ILE A 37 4.84 4.93 1.32
N GLY A 38 4.33 6.14 1.10
CA GLY A 38 5.15 7.34 0.89
C GLY A 38 5.99 7.72 2.10
N THR A 39 5.55 7.37 3.32
CA THR A 39 6.29 7.63 4.56
C THR A 39 7.16 6.44 5.01
N GLY A 40 7.11 5.30 4.31
CA GLY A 40 7.85 4.09 4.67
C GLY A 40 7.24 3.25 5.80
N ASP A 41 5.96 3.46 6.11
CA ASP A 41 5.20 2.72 7.13
C ASP A 41 4.54 1.45 6.57
N PHE A 42 5.34 0.58 5.98
CA PHE A 42 4.81 -0.58 5.26
C PHE A 42 4.07 -1.59 6.16
N GLY A 43 4.31 -1.54 7.47
CA GLY A 43 3.62 -2.36 8.47
C GLY A 43 2.11 -2.08 8.51
N ASP A 44 1.72 -0.84 8.28
CA ASP A 44 0.34 -0.36 8.40
C ASP A 44 -0.44 -0.40 7.08
N VAL A 45 0.20 -0.83 5.98
CA VAL A 45 -0.46 -0.97 4.68
C VAL A 45 -1.51 -2.08 4.74
N GLY A 46 -2.78 -1.70 4.54
CA GLY A 46 -3.90 -2.62 4.42
C GLY A 46 -3.91 -3.31 3.07
N CYS A 47 -3.86 -4.65 3.06
CA CYS A 47 -3.93 -5.42 1.83
C CYS A 47 -5.34 -5.42 1.21
N ALA A 48 -5.41 -5.55 -0.12
CA ALA A 48 -6.70 -5.70 -0.79
C ALA A 48 -7.41 -7.00 -0.37
N PRO A 49 -8.76 -7.05 -0.42
CA PRO A 49 -9.49 -8.30 -0.24
C PRO A 49 -8.97 -9.39 -1.19
N GLY A 50 -8.68 -10.58 -0.66
CA GLY A 50 -8.05 -11.68 -1.42
C GLY A 50 -6.56 -11.47 -1.75
N GLY A 51 -5.98 -10.33 -1.41
CA GLY A 51 -4.57 -9.98 -1.60
C GLY A 51 -3.71 -10.23 -0.36
N ALA A 52 -3.81 -11.43 0.24
CA ALA A 52 -2.99 -11.77 1.39
C ALA A 52 -1.48 -11.61 1.10
N GLY A 53 -0.71 -11.15 2.09
CA GLY A 53 0.75 -11.05 1.96
C GLY A 53 1.28 -9.85 1.17
N CYS A 54 0.49 -8.79 0.95
CA CYS A 54 1.01 -7.56 0.31
C CYS A 54 2.19 -6.92 1.09
N ARG A 55 2.34 -7.24 2.37
CA ARG A 55 3.45 -6.79 3.23
C ARG A 55 4.62 -7.79 3.32
N THR A 56 4.47 -9.01 2.81
CA THR A 56 5.43 -10.11 3.00
C THR A 56 6.83 -9.75 2.49
N GLY A 57 7.85 -9.75 3.35
CA GLY A 57 9.21 -9.42 2.93
C GLY A 57 9.46 -7.95 2.61
N VAL A 58 8.53 -7.04 2.94
CA VAL A 58 8.87 -5.61 3.04
C VAL A 58 9.45 -5.38 4.43
N PRO A 59 10.64 -4.77 4.56
CA PRO A 59 11.21 -4.48 5.86
C PRO A 59 10.25 -3.58 6.65
N ALA A 60 10.11 -3.85 7.95
CA ALA A 60 9.53 -2.87 8.85
C ALA A 60 10.31 -1.55 8.71
N ARG A 61 9.65 -0.41 8.96
CA ARG A 61 10.31 0.90 8.96
C ARG A 61 11.66 0.75 9.64
N GLY A 62 12.74 0.92 8.88
CA GLY A 62 14.08 0.95 9.46
C GLY A 62 14.04 2.05 10.50
N THR A 63 14.24 1.73 11.78
CA THR A 63 14.55 2.77 12.76
C THR A 63 15.73 3.52 12.16
N SER A 64 15.54 4.79 11.78
CA SER A 64 16.70 5.62 11.44
C SER A 64 17.63 5.50 12.63
N ARG A 65 18.80 4.89 12.41
CA ARG A 65 19.87 4.93 13.39
C ARG A 65 20.22 6.41 13.50
N ALA A 66 19.87 7.02 14.62
CA ALA A 66 20.44 8.30 15.02
C ALA A 66 21.96 8.14 15.19
#